data_AF-A0A6V7M9W0-F1
#
_entry.id   AF-A0A6V7M9W0-F1
#
_cell.length_a   1.000
_cell.length_b   1.000
_cell.length_c   1.000
_cell.angle_alpha   90.00
_cell.angle_beta   90.00
_cell.angle_gamma   90.00
#
_symmetry.space_group_name_H-M   'P 1'
#
loop_
_entity.id
_entity.type
_entity.pdbx_description
1 polymer ?
#
loop_
_entity_poly.entity_id
_entity_poly.type
_entity_poly.pdbx_seq_one_letter_code
_entity_poly.pdbx_strand_id
1 'polypeptide(L)'
;RYMNDERLFDELVDEAKSFGSSYSAIGGNAPVMAMRFSREGCDVLLAAKMTRSLKLMIPEGIQVVGGEVQRDDVHLILEYKYGEPWGPYTSSRANRYILHNDANNPTISSLEDFDKLLLDFQPDLFVVSGLQMMDNYPFEEGNYFLQPM
;
A
#
# COMPACT_ATOMS: atom_id res chain seq x y z
N ARG A 1 6.99 -1.66 9.28
CA ARG A 1 8.42 -1.44 9.59
C ARG A 1 9.16 -1.58 8.28
N TYR A 2 10.01 -0.61 7.95
CA TYR A 2 10.77 -0.62 6.71
C TYR A 2 11.98 -1.55 6.82
N MET A 3 12.20 -2.38 5.81
CA MET A 3 13.40 -3.20 5.63
C MET A 3 14.22 -2.61 4.48
N ASN A 4 15.46 -2.23 4.77
CA ASN A 4 16.33 -1.59 3.77
C ASN A 4 17.01 -2.59 2.82
N ASP A 5 17.16 -3.85 3.25
CA ASP A 5 17.72 -4.91 2.41
C ASP A 5 16.61 -5.49 1.51
N GLU A 6 16.53 -4.97 0.28
CA GLU A 6 15.53 -5.39 -0.72
C GLU A 6 15.63 -6.88 -1.05
N ARG A 7 16.85 -7.41 -1.20
CA ARG A 7 17.05 -8.82 -1.54
C ARG A 7 16.56 -9.75 -0.44
N LEU A 8 16.92 -9.46 0.82
CA LEU A 8 16.41 -10.23 1.96
C LEU A 8 14.89 -10.10 2.07
N PHE A 9 14.33 -8.92 1.81
CA PHE A 9 12.89 -8.73 1.83
C PHE A 9 12.19 -9.59 0.76
N ASP A 10 12.71 -9.64 -0.46
CA ASP A 10 12.16 -10.47 -1.53
C ASP A 10 12.25 -11.97 -1.21
N GLU A 11 13.38 -12.43 -0.64
CA GLU A 11 13.53 -13.80 -0.16
C GLU A 11 12.46 -14.15 0.92
N LEU A 12 12.19 -13.22 1.85
CA LEU A 12 11.15 -13.39 2.87
C LEU A 12 9.74 -13.42 2.27
N VAL A 13 9.47 -12.60 1.26
CA VAL A 13 8.17 -12.59 0.56
C VAL A 13 7.94 -13.89 -0.20
N ASP A 14 8.96 -14.40 -0.88
CA ASP A 14 8.87 -15.65 -1.63
C ASP A 14 8.71 -16.86 -0.71
N GLU A 15 9.47 -16.90 0.40
CA GLU A 15 9.30 -17.92 1.43
C GLU A 15 7.89 -17.83 2.04
N ALA A 16 7.38 -16.64 2.34
CA ALA A 16 6.03 -16.44 2.88
C ALA A 16 4.93 -16.97 1.95
N LYS A 17 5.08 -16.79 0.62
CA LYS A 17 4.15 -17.30 -0.39
C LYS A 17 4.18 -18.83 -0.51
N SER A 18 5.27 -19.48 -0.08
CA SER A 18 5.39 -20.94 -0.14
C SER A 18 4.47 -21.66 0.87
N PHE A 19 4.05 -20.97 1.95
CA PHE A 19 3.14 -21.53 2.94
C PHE A 19 1.73 -21.64 2.37
N GLY A 20 1.12 -22.84 2.46
CA GLY A 20 -0.26 -23.07 2.01
C GLY A 20 -1.33 -22.30 2.80
N SER A 21 -0.97 -21.73 3.95
CA SER A 21 -1.82 -20.83 4.75
C SER A 21 -1.69 -19.36 4.37
N SER A 22 -0.74 -19.01 3.50
CA SER A 22 -0.56 -17.64 3.04
C SER A 22 -1.63 -17.26 2.03
N TYR A 23 -1.96 -15.97 2.00
CA TYR A 23 -2.84 -15.39 0.99
C TYR A 23 -2.41 -13.96 0.71
N SER A 24 -2.74 -13.46 -0.48
CA SER A 24 -2.54 -12.07 -0.86
C SER A 24 -3.87 -11.34 -0.90
N ALA A 25 -3.85 -10.07 -0.54
CA ALA A 25 -5.02 -9.19 -0.60
C ALA A 25 -4.58 -7.78 -1.01
N ILE A 26 -5.50 -7.01 -1.60
CA ILE A 26 -5.28 -5.59 -1.82
C ILE A 26 -5.13 -4.89 -0.46
N GLY A 27 -3.96 -4.30 -0.26
CA GLY A 27 -3.62 -3.50 0.92
C GLY A 27 -3.63 -2.01 0.64
N GLY A 28 -3.25 -1.23 1.65
CA GLY A 28 -3.19 0.22 1.58
C GLY A 28 -4.52 0.89 1.92
N ASN A 29 -4.46 1.98 2.69
CA ASN A 29 -5.66 2.67 3.16
C ASN A 29 -6.52 3.18 1.99
N ALA A 30 -5.90 3.80 0.97
CA ALA A 30 -6.63 4.37 -0.16
C ALA A 30 -7.30 3.30 -1.04
N PRO A 31 -6.62 2.23 -1.50
CA PRO A 31 -7.28 1.15 -2.25
C PRO A 31 -8.40 0.46 -1.47
N VAL A 32 -8.21 0.22 -0.16
CA VAL A 32 -9.24 -0.43 0.67
C VAL A 32 -10.48 0.46 0.82
N MET A 33 -10.31 1.77 1.02
CA MET A 33 -11.43 2.71 1.03
C MET A 33 -12.11 2.80 -0.33
N ALA A 34 -11.35 2.85 -1.42
CA ALA A 34 -11.86 2.88 -2.79
C ALA A 34 -12.74 1.67 -3.11
N MET A 35 -12.27 0.46 -2.76
CA MET A 35 -13.07 -0.77 -2.89
C MET A 35 -14.35 -0.73 -2.05
N ARG A 36 -14.32 -0.11 -0.87
CA ARG A 36 -15.53 0.06 -0.05
C ARG A 36 -16.51 1.03 -0.70
N PHE A 37 -16.07 2.20 -1.13
CA PHE A 37 -16.92 3.20 -1.80
C PHE A 37 -17.57 2.63 -3.08
N SER A 38 -16.80 1.91 -3.88
CA SER A 38 -17.34 1.24 -5.08
C SER A 38 -18.46 0.24 -4.75
N ARG A 39 -18.36 -0.49 -3.63
CA ARG A 39 -19.43 -1.39 -3.16
C ARG A 39 -20.68 -0.66 -2.67
N GLU A 40 -20.56 0.58 -2.24
CA GLU A 40 -21.70 1.44 -1.87
C GLU A 40 -22.33 2.14 -3.09
N GLY A 41 -21.80 1.90 -4.30
CA GLY A 41 -22.33 2.47 -5.54
C GLY A 41 -21.75 3.85 -5.90
N CYS A 42 -20.63 4.26 -5.29
CA CYS A 42 -19.93 5.48 -5.67
C CYS A 42 -19.09 5.28 -6.94
N ASP A 43 -19.02 6.31 -7.78
CA ASP A 43 -17.95 6.45 -8.77
C ASP A 43 -16.65 6.81 -8.04
N VAL A 44 -15.55 6.12 -8.35
CA VAL A 44 -14.30 6.25 -7.59
C VAL A 44 -13.12 6.49 -8.51
N LEU A 45 -12.42 7.61 -8.28
CA LEU A 45 -11.09 7.89 -8.79
C LEU A 45 -10.05 7.58 -7.70
N LEU A 46 -9.12 6.67 -7.99
CA LEU A 46 -8.07 6.22 -7.07
C LEU A 46 -6.68 6.58 -7.61
N ALA A 47 -5.93 7.40 -6.88
CA ALA A 47 -4.51 7.60 -7.12
C ALA A 47 -3.69 6.50 -6.43
N ALA A 48 -3.10 5.60 -7.22
CA ALA A 48 -2.22 4.56 -6.73
C ALA A 48 -1.29 4.05 -7.84
N LYS A 49 -0.01 3.85 -7.48
CA LYS A 49 0.96 3.14 -8.31
C LYS A 49 0.85 1.65 -8.06
N MET A 50 0.69 0.87 -9.12
CA MET A 50 0.55 -0.58 -9.01
C MET A 50 0.95 -1.29 -10.30
N THR A 51 1.35 -2.55 -10.20
CA THR A 51 1.57 -3.39 -11.38
C THR A 51 0.25 -3.68 -12.09
N ARG A 52 0.35 -4.11 -13.35
CA ARG A 52 -0.81 -4.60 -14.09
C ARG A 52 -1.52 -5.76 -13.39
N SER A 53 -0.78 -6.67 -12.75
CA SER A 53 -1.35 -7.80 -12.00
C SER A 53 -2.18 -7.33 -10.80
N LEU A 54 -1.67 -6.36 -10.04
CA LEU A 54 -2.40 -5.82 -8.89
C LEU A 54 -3.65 -5.07 -9.33
N LYS A 55 -3.57 -4.31 -10.44
CA LYS A 55 -4.71 -3.60 -11.02
C LYS A 55 -5.86 -4.53 -11.41
N LEU A 56 -5.58 -5.77 -11.84
CA LEU A 56 -6.62 -6.75 -12.17
C LEU A 56 -7.45 -7.20 -10.94
N MET A 57 -6.97 -6.96 -9.72
CA MET A 57 -7.74 -7.21 -8.50
C MET A 57 -8.64 -6.04 -8.10
N ILE A 58 -8.48 -4.87 -8.74
CA ILE A 58 -9.33 -3.70 -8.52
C ILE A 58 -10.58 -3.82 -9.41
N PRO A 59 -11.80 -3.63 -8.87
CA PRO A 59 -13.03 -3.63 -9.65
C PRO A 59 -12.98 -2.64 -10.83
N GLU A 60 -13.53 -3.02 -11.99
CA GLU A 60 -13.55 -2.18 -13.21
C GLU A 60 -14.24 -0.83 -13.00
N GLY A 61 -15.15 -0.72 -12.03
CA GLY A 61 -15.82 0.54 -11.67
C GLY A 61 -14.93 1.56 -10.95
N ILE A 62 -13.68 1.22 -10.63
CA ILE A 62 -12.72 2.14 -10.01
C ILE A 62 -11.72 2.62 -11.07
N GLN A 63 -11.71 3.92 -11.34
CA GLN A 63 -10.72 4.53 -12.21
C GLN A 63 -9.40 4.71 -11.47
N VAL A 64 -8.38 3.94 -11.84
CA VAL A 64 -7.04 4.01 -11.21
C VAL A 64 -6.07 4.86 -12.03
N VAL A 65 -5.38 5.78 -11.37
CA VAL A 65 -4.39 6.72 -11.93
C VAL A 65 -3.09 6.71 -11.12
N GLY A 66 -1.99 7.23 -11.68
CA GLY A 66 -0.67 7.26 -11.04
C GLY A 66 0.41 6.41 -11.75
N GLY A 67 0.02 5.66 -12.78
CA GLY A 67 0.93 4.91 -13.64
C GLY A 67 1.21 3.48 -13.20
N GLU A 68 1.72 2.68 -14.14
CA GLU A 68 2.15 1.31 -13.92
C GLU A 68 3.58 1.27 -13.38
N VAL A 69 3.84 0.37 -12.42
CA VAL A 69 5.17 0.10 -11.87
C VAL A 69 5.61 -1.33 -12.19
N GLN A 70 6.92 -1.58 -12.16
CA GLN A 70 7.49 -2.90 -12.43
C GLN A 70 7.31 -3.89 -11.26
N ARG A 71 7.28 -3.38 -10.03
CA ARG A 71 7.19 -4.16 -8.78
C ARG A 71 6.13 -3.52 -7.89
N ASP A 72 5.25 -4.35 -7.34
CA ASP A 72 4.30 -3.91 -6.32
C ASP A 72 5.02 -3.63 -5.01
N ASP A 73 4.59 -2.60 -4.31
CA ASP A 73 4.98 -2.36 -2.92
C ASP A 73 4.26 -3.40 -2.04
N VAL A 74 4.96 -4.48 -1.67
CA VAL A 74 4.43 -5.60 -0.90
C VAL A 74 4.56 -5.34 0.60
N HIS A 75 3.48 -5.61 1.34
CA HIS A 75 3.46 -5.60 2.80
C HIS A 75 3.32 -7.03 3.31
N LEU A 76 4.37 -7.54 3.96
CA LEU A 76 4.33 -8.82 4.64
C LEU A 76 3.65 -8.65 6.00
N ILE A 77 2.46 -9.26 6.15
CA ILE A 77 1.65 -9.18 7.37
C ILE A 77 1.77 -10.50 8.13
N LEU A 78 2.48 -10.47 9.26
CA LEU A 78 2.64 -11.61 10.16
C LEU A 78 1.61 -11.51 11.29
N GLU A 79 0.54 -12.28 11.19
CA GLU A 79 -0.54 -12.31 12.18
C GLU A 79 -0.22 -13.27 13.33
N TYR A 80 -0.65 -12.91 14.53
CA TYR A 80 -0.59 -13.77 15.72
C TYR A 80 -1.85 -13.57 16.57
N LYS A 81 -2.32 -14.66 17.17
CA LYS A 81 -3.55 -14.71 17.99
C LYS A 81 -3.23 -14.34 19.43
N TYR A 82 -4.26 -14.15 20.26
CA TYR A 82 -4.09 -14.06 21.72
C TYR A 82 -3.67 -15.42 22.30
N GLY A 83 -2.70 -15.41 23.22
CA GLY A 83 -2.24 -16.64 23.87
C GLY A 83 -1.37 -17.54 22.99
N GLU A 84 -0.94 -17.06 21.81
CA GLU A 84 -0.11 -17.82 20.90
C GLU A 84 1.33 -17.88 21.43
N PRO A 85 1.91 -19.09 21.61
CA PRO A 85 3.27 -19.25 22.12
C PRO A 85 4.30 -19.15 20.99
N TRP A 86 5.43 -18.51 21.26
CA TRP A 86 6.61 -18.55 20.39
C TRP A 86 7.88 -18.61 21.23
N GLY A 87 8.48 -19.80 21.32
CA GLY A 87 9.58 -20.06 22.25
C GLY A 87 9.16 -19.78 23.70
N PRO A 88 9.87 -18.90 24.45
CA PRO A 88 9.50 -18.53 25.81
C PRO A 88 8.41 -17.44 25.88
N TYR A 89 7.97 -16.91 24.75
CA TYR A 89 7.02 -15.79 24.69
C TYR A 89 5.59 -16.27 24.48
N THR A 90 4.64 -15.47 24.93
CA THR A 90 3.21 -15.68 24.66
C THR A 90 2.56 -14.32 24.41
N SER A 91 1.75 -14.22 23.37
CA SER A 91 1.09 -12.98 23.00
C SER A 91 -0.02 -12.60 24.00
N SER A 92 -0.05 -11.33 24.40
CA SER A 92 -1.09 -10.78 25.29
C SER A 92 -2.36 -10.32 24.56
N ARG A 93 -2.36 -10.33 23.23
CA ARG A 93 -3.47 -9.94 22.35
C ARG A 93 -3.30 -10.54 20.95
N ALA A 94 -4.40 -10.66 20.22
CA ALA A 94 -4.34 -10.89 18.78
C ALA A 94 -3.91 -9.60 18.07
N ASN A 95 -2.91 -9.67 17.19
CA ASN A 95 -2.43 -8.53 16.43
C ASN A 95 -1.58 -9.01 15.23
N ARG A 96 -0.92 -8.08 14.56
CA ARG A 96 -0.06 -8.32 13.41
C ARG A 96 1.22 -7.50 13.49
N TYR A 97 2.28 -8.01 12.87
CA TYR A 97 3.49 -7.25 12.59
C TYR A 97 3.58 -7.06 11.07
N ILE A 98 3.86 -5.82 10.64
CA ILE A 98 3.91 -5.47 9.23
C ILE A 98 5.35 -5.10 8.87
N LEU A 99 5.91 -5.82 7.90
CA LEU A 99 7.21 -5.56 7.29
C LEU A 99 7.00 -5.16 5.82
N HIS A 100 7.74 -4.17 5.35
CA HIS A 100 7.62 -3.71 3.96
C HIS A 100 8.96 -3.13 3.47
N ASN A 101 9.12 -3.10 2.15
CA ASN A 101 10.21 -2.46 1.41
C ASN A 101 9.56 -1.68 0.25
N ASP A 102 8.78 -0.67 0.61
CA ASP A 102 8.02 0.15 -0.33
C ASP A 102 8.94 1.18 -0.98
N ALA A 103 8.89 1.29 -2.30
CA ALA A 103 9.63 2.31 -3.04
C ALA A 103 8.72 3.43 -3.56
N ASN A 104 7.43 3.14 -3.80
CA ASN A 104 6.52 4.05 -4.49
C ASN A 104 5.62 4.80 -3.52
N ASN A 105 5.00 4.11 -2.57
CA ASN A 105 4.02 4.67 -1.63
C ASN A 105 4.54 5.88 -0.84
N PRO A 106 5.79 5.90 -0.34
CA PRO A 106 6.32 7.06 0.40
C PRO A 106 6.48 8.31 -0.45
N THR A 107 6.62 8.16 -1.78
CA THR A 107 6.82 9.28 -2.72
C THR A 107 5.53 9.98 -3.11
N ILE A 108 4.35 9.41 -2.82
CA ILE A 108 3.01 9.96 -3.12
C ILE A 108 2.91 10.51 -4.57
N SER A 109 3.75 10.01 -5.48
CA SER A 109 3.94 10.58 -6.81
C SER A 109 2.71 10.39 -7.71
N SER A 110 1.80 9.48 -7.35
CA SER A 110 0.50 9.34 -8.00
C SER A 110 -0.41 10.58 -7.86
N LEU A 111 -0.12 11.48 -6.92
CA LEU A 111 -0.90 12.70 -6.71
C LEU A 111 -0.81 13.66 -7.91
N GLU A 112 0.32 13.69 -8.62
CA GLU A 112 0.48 14.55 -9.81
C GLU A 112 -0.46 14.15 -10.95
N ASP A 113 -0.65 12.84 -11.16
CA ASP A 113 -1.61 12.34 -12.15
C ASP A 113 -3.05 12.45 -11.67
N PHE A 114 -3.26 12.38 -10.36
CA PHE A 114 -4.56 12.61 -9.75
C PHE A 114 -5.03 14.05 -9.97
N ASP A 115 -4.16 15.03 -9.74
CA ASP A 115 -4.45 16.46 -9.86
C ASP A 115 -4.99 16.83 -11.25
N LYS A 116 -4.40 16.24 -12.31
CA LYS A 116 -4.83 16.43 -13.71
C LYS A 116 -6.29 16.05 -13.97
N LEU A 117 -6.86 15.15 -13.16
CA LEU A 117 -8.21 14.61 -13.34
C LEU A 117 -9.20 15.10 -12.29
N LEU A 118 -8.74 15.74 -11.21
CA LEU A 118 -9.63 16.22 -10.14
C LEU A 118 -10.65 17.24 -10.64
N LEU A 119 -10.24 18.12 -11.56
CA LEU A 119 -11.13 19.14 -12.14
C LEU A 119 -12.25 18.52 -12.98
N ASP A 120 -11.94 17.48 -13.76
CA ASP A 120 -12.93 16.82 -14.61
C ASP A 120 -13.83 15.87 -13.80
N PHE A 121 -13.26 15.20 -12.80
CA PHE A 121 -13.98 14.24 -11.96
C PHE A 121 -14.97 14.92 -11.00
N GLN A 122 -14.72 16.17 -10.59
CA GLN A 122 -15.59 16.97 -9.71
C GLN A 122 -16.08 16.19 -8.47
N PRO A 123 -15.16 15.70 -7.61
CA PRO A 123 -15.54 14.84 -6.50
C PRO A 123 -16.38 15.58 -5.45
N ASP A 124 -17.48 14.95 -5.00
CA ASP A 124 -18.23 15.40 -3.81
C ASP A 124 -17.44 15.18 -2.51
N LEU A 125 -16.51 14.21 -2.51
CA LEU A 125 -15.68 13.85 -1.36
C LEU A 125 -14.24 13.57 -1.80
N PHE A 126 -13.30 14.25 -1.16
CA PHE A 126 -11.87 14.03 -1.32
C PHE A 126 -11.28 13.37 -0.08
N VAL A 127 -10.70 12.17 -0.24
CA VAL A 127 -10.13 11.39 0.87
C VAL A 127 -8.63 11.22 0.68
N VAL A 128 -7.86 11.60 1.70
CA VAL A 128 -6.40 11.46 1.71
C VAL A 128 -5.98 10.42 2.75
N SER A 129 -5.08 9.53 2.36
CA SER A 129 -4.43 8.60 3.29
C SER A 129 -3.04 8.21 2.78
N GLY A 130 -2.28 7.45 3.57
CA GLY A 130 -0.95 6.97 3.18
C GLY A 130 0.20 7.90 3.61
N LEU A 131 -0.08 9.08 4.17
CA LEU A 131 0.95 10.01 4.66
C LEU A 131 1.90 9.37 5.69
N GLN A 132 1.40 8.39 6.47
CA GLN A 132 2.21 7.66 7.44
C GLN A 132 3.36 6.85 6.80
N MET A 133 3.32 6.61 5.48
CA MET A 133 4.39 5.92 4.74
C MET A 133 5.59 6.83 4.49
N MET A 134 5.43 8.14 4.62
CA MET A 134 6.53 9.11 4.51
C MET A 134 7.41 9.14 5.77
N ASP A 135 6.88 8.65 6.90
CA ASP A 135 7.57 8.73 8.18
C ASP A 135 8.80 7.82 8.21
N ASN A 136 9.96 8.38 8.57
CA ASN A 136 11.27 7.72 8.58
C ASN A 136 11.67 7.04 7.27
N TYR A 137 11.10 7.45 6.13
CA TYR A 137 11.53 6.95 4.82
C TYR A 137 12.88 7.60 4.44
N PRO A 138 13.88 6.83 3.96
CA PRO A 138 15.19 7.35 3.61
C PRO A 138 15.15 8.07 2.26
N PHE A 139 14.51 9.24 2.20
CA PHE A 139 14.55 10.09 1.02
C PHE A 139 16.00 10.49 0.69
N GLU A 140 16.34 10.44 -0.60
CA GLU A 140 17.61 11.00 -1.07
C GLU A 140 17.66 12.50 -0.76
N GLU A 141 18.84 12.99 -0.39
CA GLU A 141 19.05 14.39 -0.05
C GLU A 141 18.69 15.28 -1.26
N GLY A 142 17.69 16.16 -1.09
CA GLY A 142 17.18 17.04 -2.15
C GLY A 142 15.84 16.61 -2.78
N ASN A 143 15.39 15.39 -2.51
CA ASN A 143 14.09 14.85 -2.98
C ASN A 143 12.97 15.01 -1.95
N TYR A 144 12.97 16.12 -1.20
CA TYR A 144 11.88 16.47 -0.30
C TYR A 144 10.76 17.16 -1.09
N PHE A 145 9.50 16.84 -0.79
CA PHE A 145 8.29 17.46 -1.38
C PHE A 145 8.20 18.99 -1.26
N LEU A 146 9.10 19.60 -0.49
CA LEU A 146 9.19 21.04 -0.29
C LEU A 146 10.48 21.54 -0.94
N GLN A 147 10.51 21.65 -2.27
CA GLN A 147 11.32 22.70 -2.88
C GLN A 147 10.45 23.96 -2.95
N PRO A 148 10.87 25.08 -2.33
CA PRO A 148 10.14 26.33 -2.49
C PRO A 148 10.19 26.73 -3.98
N MET A 149 9.03 27.13 -4.52
CA MET A 149 8.97 27.93 -5.74
C MET A 149 9.73 29.24 -5.58
#